data_AF-A0A2N8MG83-F1
#
_entry.id   AF-A0A2N8MG83-F1
#
_cell.length_a   1.000
_cell.length_b   1.000
_cell.length_c   1.000
_cell.angle_alpha   90.00
_cell.angle_beta   90.00
_cell.angle_gamma   90.00
#
_symmetry.space_group_name_H-M   'P 1'
#
loop_
_entity.id
_entity.type
_entity.pdbx_description
1 polymer ?
#
loop_
_entity_poly.entity_id
_entity_poly.type
_entity_poly.pdbx_seq_one_letter_code
_entity_poly.pdbx_strand_id
1 'polypeptide(L)'
;MTTSTRNPFETLLVGAFGLYSLVGLFLFQQVATSTIRGFPVPAGHVFLAGAALSCAVVLVGVWRAATAAGLLIERAGLLGMSGITVTYAVWGLGMSGLRGLAFCLLLGAMAAAGLWRVWQITSARTAARRSVQGVR
;
A
#
# COMPACT_ATOMS: atom_id res chain seq x y z
N MET A 1 -6.26 -21.22 17.17
CA MET A 1 -6.56 -20.86 15.76
C MET A 1 -7.10 -19.45 15.74
N THR A 2 -6.28 -18.46 15.41
CA THR A 2 -6.79 -17.11 15.09
C THR A 2 -7.42 -17.19 13.71
N THR A 3 -8.74 -17.37 13.66
CA THR A 3 -9.54 -17.14 12.46
C THR A 3 -9.14 -15.78 11.89
N SER A 4 -8.63 -15.80 10.66
CA SER A 4 -8.18 -14.62 9.93
C SER A 4 -9.38 -13.69 9.70
N THR A 5 -9.61 -12.73 10.60
CA THR A 5 -10.47 -11.55 10.38
C THR A 5 -9.80 -10.59 9.40
N ARG A 6 -9.41 -11.10 8.23
CA ARG A 6 -8.86 -10.30 7.14
C ARG A 6 -9.95 -10.12 6.12
N ASN A 7 -10.27 -8.86 5.85
CA ASN A 7 -11.29 -8.53 4.88
C ASN A 7 -10.78 -8.91 3.47
N PRO A 8 -11.45 -9.83 2.75
CA PRO A 8 -11.04 -10.21 1.41
C PRO A 8 -11.02 -9.01 0.46
N PHE A 9 -11.87 -8.01 0.72
CA PHE A 9 -11.91 -6.77 -0.05
C PHE A 9 -10.60 -5.96 0.05
N GLU A 10 -10.01 -5.85 1.25
CA GLU A 10 -8.73 -5.14 1.44
C GLU A 10 -7.60 -5.83 0.67
N THR A 11 -7.58 -7.16 0.67
CA THR A 11 -6.58 -7.96 -0.05
C THR A 11 -6.74 -7.81 -1.55
N LEU A 12 -7.98 -7.80 -2.04
CA LEU A 12 -8.30 -7.56 -3.45
C LEU A 12 -7.89 -6.16 -3.90
N LEU A 13 -8.11 -5.13 -3.08
CA LEU A 13 -7.67 -3.76 -3.40
C LEU A 13 -6.16 -3.66 -3.54
N VAL A 14 -5.40 -4.24 -2.62
CA VAL A 14 -3.93 -4.28 -2.70
C VAL A 14 -3.48 -5.06 -3.93
N GLY A 15 -4.10 -6.20 -4.22
CA GLY A 15 -3.80 -6.99 -5.41
C GLY A 15 -4.11 -6.26 -6.72
N ALA A 16 -5.27 -5.62 -6.82
CA ALA A 16 -5.68 -4.84 -7.97
C ALA A 16 -4.75 -3.63 -8.20
N PHE A 17 -4.37 -2.93 -7.14
CA PHE A 17 -3.44 -1.82 -7.23
C PHE A 17 -2.02 -2.27 -7.63
N GLY A 18 -1.56 -3.40 -7.11
CA GLY A 18 -0.31 -4.02 -7.51
C GLY A 18 -0.31 -4.44 -8.99
N LEU A 19 -1.40 -5.05 -9.46
CA LEU A 19 -1.57 -5.44 -10.86
C LEU A 19 -1.63 -4.23 -11.78
N TYR A 20 -2.40 -3.20 -11.42
CA TYR A 20 -2.43 -1.91 -12.12
C TYR A 20 -1.02 -1.33 -12.25
N SER A 21 -0.24 -1.37 -11.16
CA SER A 21 1.12 -0.85 -11.13
C SER A 21 2.07 -1.66 -12.04
N LEU A 22 1.95 -2.99 -12.06
CA LEU A 22 2.72 -3.86 -12.96
C LEU A 22 2.36 -3.61 -14.42
N VAL A 23 1.07 -3.60 -14.77
CA VAL A 23 0.62 -3.34 -16.14
C VAL A 23 1.06 -1.95 -16.60
N GLY A 24 0.90 -0.94 -15.74
CA GLY A 24 1.34 0.41 -16.01
C GLY A 24 2.86 0.52 -16.21
N LEU A 25 3.66 -0.33 -15.56
CA LEU A 25 5.11 -0.32 -15.70
C LEU A 25 5.55 -0.81 -17.10
N PHE A 26 4.92 -1.87 -17.62
CA PHE A 26 5.26 -2.43 -18.94
C PHE A 26 4.60 -1.69 -20.09
N LEU A 27 3.41 -1.13 -19.87
CA LEU A 27 2.59 -0.47 -20.89
C LEU A 27 2.39 1.03 -20.55
N PHE A 28 3.44 1.68 -20.03
CA PHE A 28 3.37 3.05 -19.50
C PHE A 28 2.72 4.04 -20.46
N GLN A 29 3.12 4.03 -21.73
CA GLN A 29 2.60 4.96 -22.74
C GLN A 29 1.13 4.71 -23.10
N GLN A 30 0.63 3.50 -22.85
CA GLN A 30 -0.70 3.05 -23.27
C GLN A 30 -1.70 3.14 -22.10
N VAL A 31 -1.27 2.78 -20.89
CA VAL A 31 -2.16 2.53 -19.74
C VAL A 31 -1.98 3.53 -18.60
N ALA A 32 -0.85 4.24 -18.52
CA ALA A 32 -0.67 5.22 -17.43
C ALA A 32 -1.74 6.31 -17.52
N THR A 33 -2.29 6.71 -16.37
CA THR A 33 -3.25 7.82 -16.30
C THR A 33 -2.60 9.12 -16.77
N SER A 34 -3.41 10.06 -17.26
CA SER A 34 -2.95 11.39 -17.66
C SER A 34 -2.15 12.09 -16.54
N THR A 35 -2.50 11.87 -15.28
CA THR A 35 -1.76 12.39 -14.12
C THR A 35 -0.39 11.72 -13.94
N ILE A 36 -0.30 10.39 -14.10
CA ILE A 36 1.00 9.69 -14.02
C ILE A 36 1.92 10.09 -15.18
N ARG A 37 1.36 10.33 -16.37
CA ARG A 37 2.12 10.86 -17.52
C ARG A 37 2.56 12.31 -17.34
N GLY A 38 1.96 13.03 -16.38
CA GLY A 38 2.39 14.39 -16.01
C GLY A 38 3.71 14.41 -15.24
N PHE A 39 4.16 13.28 -14.70
CA PHE A 39 5.49 13.18 -14.10
C PHE A 39 6.55 13.00 -15.19
N PRO A 40 7.81 13.43 -14.93
CA PRO A 40 8.94 13.01 -15.75
C PRO A 40 8.92 11.48 -15.88
N VAL A 41 9.11 10.98 -17.10
CA VAL A 41 9.04 9.54 -17.41
C VAL A 41 9.74 8.64 -16.39
N PRO A 42 10.99 8.90 -15.94
CA PRO A 42 11.63 8.04 -14.95
C PRO A 42 10.88 8.03 -13.60
N ALA A 43 10.31 9.15 -13.16
CA ALA A 43 9.55 9.22 -11.91
C ALA A 43 8.25 8.42 -11.99
N GLY A 44 7.54 8.45 -13.13
CA GLY A 44 6.35 7.63 -13.34
C GLY A 44 6.64 6.12 -13.22
N HIS A 45 7.77 5.66 -13.77
CA HIS A 45 8.18 4.26 -13.65
C HIS A 45 8.61 3.90 -12.22
N VAL A 46 9.32 4.79 -11.52
CA VAL A 46 9.70 4.59 -10.12
C VAL A 46 8.47 4.46 -9.23
N PHE A 47 7.44 5.29 -9.43
CA PHE A 47 6.16 5.16 -8.73
C PHE A 47 5.55 3.77 -8.92
N LEU A 48 5.39 3.35 -10.18
CA LEU A 48 4.74 2.09 -10.53
C LEU A 48 5.54 0.88 -10.03
N ALA A 49 6.86 0.89 -10.21
CA ALA A 49 7.73 -0.17 -9.71
C ALA A 49 7.68 -0.27 -8.19
N GLY A 50 7.78 0.87 -7.50
CA GLY A 50 7.73 0.92 -6.04
C GLY A 50 6.36 0.50 -5.48
N ALA A 51 5.27 0.92 -6.12
CA ALA A 51 3.91 0.52 -5.76
C ALA A 51 3.71 -0.99 -5.96
N ALA A 52 4.10 -1.53 -7.12
CA ALA A 52 4.03 -2.96 -7.42
C ALA A 52 4.83 -3.80 -6.41
N LEU A 53 6.07 -3.39 -6.12
CA LEU A 53 6.93 -4.06 -5.14
C LEU A 53 6.29 -4.03 -3.74
N SER A 54 5.80 -2.86 -3.32
CA SER A 54 5.16 -2.71 -2.00
C SER A 54 3.94 -3.59 -1.88
N CYS A 55 3.07 -3.63 -2.90
CA CYS A 55 1.91 -4.52 -2.95
C CYS A 55 2.32 -6.00 -2.89
N ALA A 56 3.38 -6.40 -3.60
CA ALA A 56 3.89 -7.77 -3.55
C ALA A 56 4.36 -8.13 -2.13
N VAL A 57 5.10 -7.24 -1.46
CA VAL A 57 5.51 -7.43 -0.06
C VAL A 57 4.29 -7.55 0.86
N VAL A 58 3.27 -6.68 0.68
CA VAL A 58 2.02 -6.78 1.45
C VAL A 58 1.37 -8.14 1.23
N LEU A 59 1.19 -8.58 -0.01
CA LEU A 59 0.55 -9.86 -0.34
C LEU A 59 1.32 -11.07 0.21
N VAL A 60 2.65 -11.03 0.19
CA VAL A 60 3.49 -12.06 0.83
C VAL A 60 3.26 -12.08 2.34
N GLY A 61 3.23 -10.91 2.98
CA GLY A 61 2.87 -10.79 4.39
C GLY A 61 1.46 -11.28 4.68
N VAL A 62 0.53 -11.02 3.75
CA VAL A 62 -0.85 -11.48 3.84
C VAL A 62 -0.93 -13.00 3.77
N TRP A 63 -0.18 -13.62 2.86
CA TRP A 63 -0.13 -15.07 2.71
C TRP A 63 0.54 -15.76 3.91
N ARG A 64 1.53 -15.12 4.53
CA ARG A 64 2.24 -15.64 5.71
C ARG A 64 1.64 -15.18 7.05
N ALA A 65 0.38 -14.75 7.05
CA ALA A 65 -0.38 -14.18 8.17
C ALA A 65 -0.19 -14.87 9.52
N ALA A 66 -0.13 -16.20 9.49
CA ALA A 66 -0.10 -17.05 10.68
C ALA A 66 1.21 -16.91 11.49
N THR A 67 2.20 -16.22 10.94
CA THR A 67 3.52 -16.05 11.55
C THR A 67 3.75 -14.59 11.96
N ALA A 68 4.50 -14.39 13.05
CA ALA A 68 4.94 -13.05 13.47
C ALA A 68 5.77 -12.34 12.37
N ALA A 69 6.53 -13.12 11.59
CA ALA A 69 7.27 -12.61 10.43
C ALA A 69 6.33 -12.12 9.33
N GLY A 70 5.26 -12.85 9.01
CA GLY A 70 4.27 -12.43 8.01
C GLY A 70 3.61 -11.09 8.36
N LEU A 71 3.24 -10.88 9.63
CA LEU A 71 2.70 -9.60 10.10
C LEU A 71 3.70 -8.45 9.99
N LEU A 72 5.00 -8.71 10.19
CA LEU A 72 6.06 -7.71 10.00
C LEU A 72 6.25 -7.36 8.52
N ILE A 73 6.22 -8.37 7.65
CA ILE A 73 6.33 -8.21 6.20
C ILE A 73 5.13 -7.41 5.67
N GLU A 74 3.90 -7.77 6.06
CA GLU A 74 2.69 -7.03 5.70
C GLU A 74 2.80 -5.57 6.10
N ARG A 75 3.24 -5.32 7.35
CA ARG A 75 3.43 -3.97 7.87
C ARG A 75 4.49 -3.18 7.09
N ALA A 76 5.61 -3.80 6.75
CA ALA A 76 6.68 -3.16 5.98
C ALA A 76 6.20 -2.79 4.57
N GLY A 77 5.49 -3.70 3.90
CA GLY A 77 4.89 -3.44 2.59
C GLY A 77 3.86 -2.32 2.63
N LEU A 78 3.01 -2.28 3.66
CA LEU A 78 1.99 -1.24 3.81
C LEU A 78 2.62 0.13 4.08
N LEU A 79 3.69 0.18 4.90
CA LEU A 79 4.44 1.41 5.13
C LEU A 79 5.13 1.90 3.84
N GLY A 80 5.73 1.01 3.08
CA GLY A 80 6.33 1.34 1.78
C GLY A 80 5.29 1.86 0.79
N MET A 81 4.15 1.18 0.69
CA MET A 81 3.02 1.58 -0.16
C MET A 81 2.51 2.97 0.24
N SER A 82 2.20 3.19 1.52
CA SER A 82 1.73 4.48 2.02
C SER A 82 2.73 5.60 1.81
N GLY A 83 4.03 5.34 2.00
CA GLY A 83 5.08 6.33 1.73
C GLY A 83 5.08 6.77 0.26
N ILE A 84 5.11 5.79 -0.65
CA ILE A 84 5.11 6.05 -2.09
C ILE A 84 3.84 6.79 -2.52
N THR A 85 2.66 6.33 -2.09
CA THR A 85 1.40 6.96 -2.51
C THR A 85 1.27 8.38 -1.97
N VAL A 86 1.72 8.68 -0.74
CA VAL A 86 1.75 10.06 -0.20
C VAL A 86 2.71 10.94 -0.99
N THR A 87 3.94 10.49 -1.22
CA THR A 87 4.95 11.28 -1.94
C THR A 87 4.44 11.67 -3.33
N TYR A 88 3.86 10.72 -4.07
CA TYR A 88 3.34 10.99 -5.41
C TYR A 88 2.00 11.73 -5.40
N ALA A 89 1.17 11.60 -4.37
CA ALA A 89 -0.02 12.43 -4.21
C ALA A 89 0.34 13.91 -4.03
N VAL A 90 1.29 14.21 -3.13
CA VAL A 90 1.73 15.58 -2.87
C VAL A 90 2.41 16.18 -4.10
N TRP A 91 3.31 15.43 -4.73
CA TRP A 91 4.00 15.90 -5.94
C TRP A 91 3.02 16.07 -7.12
N GLY A 92 2.11 15.11 -7.31
CA GLY A 92 1.08 15.18 -8.34
C GLY A 92 0.16 16.38 -8.18
N LEU A 93 -0.22 16.71 -6.93
CA LEU A 93 -1.02 17.89 -6.63
C LEU A 93 -0.25 19.17 -6.94
N GLY A 94 1.05 19.22 -6.62
CA GLY A 94 1.91 20.36 -6.92
C GLY A 94 2.10 20.63 -8.43
N MET A 95 2.16 19.57 -9.25
CA MET A 95 2.34 19.72 -10.70
C MET A 95 1.03 19.88 -11.48
N SER A 96 -0.02 19.17 -11.08
CA SER A 96 -1.27 19.07 -11.86
C SER A 96 -2.41 19.92 -11.30
N GLY A 97 -2.26 20.48 -10.10
CA GLY A 97 -3.30 21.25 -9.41
C GLY A 97 -4.62 20.47 -9.32
N LEU A 98 -5.73 21.17 -9.55
CA LEU A 98 -7.08 20.58 -9.51
C LEU A 98 -7.31 19.47 -10.55
N ARG A 99 -6.58 19.48 -11.68
CA ARG A 99 -6.73 18.46 -12.74
C ARG A 99 -6.30 17.07 -12.26
N GLY A 100 -5.37 17.02 -11.30
CA GLY A 100 -4.89 15.78 -10.69
C GLY A 100 -5.59 15.39 -9.39
N LEU A 101 -6.57 16.17 -8.92
CA LEU A 101 -7.12 16.05 -7.56
C LEU A 101 -7.70 14.67 -7.28
N ALA A 102 -8.51 14.12 -8.20
CA ALA A 102 -9.11 12.79 -8.02
C ALA A 102 -8.04 11.68 -7.85
N PHE A 103 -6.98 11.73 -8.65
CA PHE A 103 -5.86 10.78 -8.53
C PHE A 103 -5.11 10.96 -7.21
N CYS A 104 -4.83 12.20 -6.81
CA CYS A 104 -4.14 12.49 -5.56
C CYS A 104 -4.96 12.06 -4.34
N LEU A 105 -6.28 12.26 -4.36
CA LEU A 105 -7.19 11.79 -3.33
C LEU A 105 -7.24 10.27 -3.26
N LEU A 106 -7.25 9.58 -4.41
CA LEU A 106 -7.17 8.11 -4.44
C LEU A 106 -5.88 7.61 -3.78
N LEU A 107 -4.73 8.19 -4.12
CA LEU A 107 -3.45 7.85 -3.51
C LEU A 107 -3.42 8.15 -2.01
N GLY A 108 -3.98 9.29 -1.59
CA GLY A 108 -4.15 9.66 -0.19
C GLY A 108 -5.03 8.68 0.58
N ALA A 109 -6.16 8.25 0.00
CA ALA A 109 -7.04 7.24 0.59
C ALA A 109 -6.33 5.89 0.74
N MET A 110 -5.57 5.46 -0.27
CA MET A 110 -4.74 4.24 -0.18
C MET A 110 -3.67 4.34 0.89
N ALA A 111 -3.02 5.51 1.02
CA ALA A 111 -2.05 5.75 2.09
C ALA A 111 -2.68 5.63 3.47
N ALA A 112 -3.83 6.30 3.67
CA ALA A 112 -4.56 6.30 4.93
C ALA A 112 -5.03 4.89 5.31
N ALA A 113 -5.58 4.13 4.35
CA ALA A 113 -5.98 2.74 4.55
C ALA A 113 -4.78 1.86 4.94
N GLY A 114 -3.63 2.04 4.27
CA GLY A 114 -2.40 1.32 4.60
C GLY A 114 -1.91 1.61 6.02
N LEU A 115 -1.87 2.89 6.42
CA LEU A 115 -1.46 3.31 7.76
C LEU A 115 -2.44 2.84 8.84
N TRP A 116 -3.74 2.87 8.55
CA TRP A 116 -4.77 2.35 9.45
C TRP A 116 -4.56 0.85 9.71
N ARG A 117 -4.27 0.08 8.66
CA ARG A 117 -3.96 -1.34 8.77
C ARG A 117 -2.68 -1.60 9.56
N VAL A 118 -1.63 -0.80 9.34
CA VAL A 118 -0.38 -0.84 10.12
C VAL A 118 -0.64 -0.61 11.61
N TRP A 119 -1.51 0.35 11.93
CA TRP A 119 -1.92 0.64 13.29
C TRP A 119 -2.67 -0.54 13.92
N GLN A 120 -3.65 -1.13 13.22
CA GLN A 120 -4.37 -2.32 13.68
C GLN A 120 -3.43 -3.48 14.01
N ILE A 121 -2.46 -3.79 13.14
CA ILE A 121 -1.46 -4.83 13.38
C ILE A 121 -0.64 -4.53 14.64
N THR A 122 -0.26 -3.27 14.84
CA THR A 122 0.56 -2.85 15.98
C THR A 122 -0.23 -2.91 17.30
N SER A 123 -1.47 -2.45 17.29
CA SER A 123 -2.38 -2.51 18.43
C SER A 123 -2.67 -3.94 18.86
N ALA A 124 -2.98 -4.83 17.91
CA ALA A 124 -3.21 -6.25 18.17
C ALA A 124 -1.99 -6.93 18.81
N ARG A 125 -0.77 -6.63 18.30
CA ARG A 125 0.47 -7.16 18.88
C ARG A 125 0.75 -6.65 20.28
N THR A 126 0.42 -5.38 20.55
CA THR A 126 0.60 -4.78 21.87
C THR A 126 -0.36 -5.40 22.88
N ALA A 127 -1.62 -5.60 22.49
CA ALA A 127 -2.61 -6.29 23.31
C ALA A 127 -2.19 -7.73 23.64
N ALA A 128 -1.73 -8.50 22.64
CA ALA A 128 -1.25 -9.86 22.83
C ALA A 128 -0.01 -9.95 23.74
N ARG A 129 0.87 -8.95 23.75
CA ARG A 129 2.01 -8.90 24.68
C ARG A 129 1.57 -8.65 26.12
N ARG A 130 0.60 -7.75 26.32
CA ARG A 130 0.06 -7.42 27.65
C ARG A 130 -0.66 -8.61 28.29
N SER A 131 -1.44 -9.37 27.51
CA SER A 131 -2.13 -10.55 28.03
C SER A 131 -1.16 -11.65 28.48
N VAL A 132 0.00 -11.80 27.83
CA VAL A 132 1.03 -12.75 28.27
C VAL A 132 1.74 -12.29 29.55
N GLN A 133 1.88 -10.97 29.75
CA GLN A 133 2.55 -10.40 30.93
C GLN A 133 1.65 -10.36 32.17
N GLY A 134 0.33 -10.15 32.03
CA GLY A 134 -0.62 -10.11 33.14
C GLY A 134 -1.07 -11.47 33.69
N VAL A 135 -0.50 -12.57 33.18
CA VAL A 135 -0.74 -13.95 33.65
C VAL A 135 0.38 -14.42 34.60
N ARG A 136 1.29 -13.53 35.00
CA ARG A 136 2.29 -13.75 36.04
C ARG A 136 1.95 -12.92 37.27
#